data_AF-A0A2G6T4S6-F1
#
_entry.id   AF-A0A2G6T4S6-F1
#
_cell.length_a   1.000
_cell.length_b   1.000
_cell.length_c   1.000
_cell.angle_alpha   90.00
_cell.angle_beta   90.00
_cell.angle_gamma   90.00
#
_symmetry.space_group_name_H-M   'P 1'
#
loop_
_entity.id
_entity.type
_entity.pdbx_description
1 polymer ?
#
loop_
_entity_poly.entity_id
_entity_poly.type
_entity_poly.pdbx_seq_one_letter_code
_entity_poly.pdbx_strand_id
1 'polypeptide(L)'
;MATSAGLPGFNTPAVGFEQPFAMLEACHERVERTLTLLQRLRAYVREQAADEAARQAARDVLRYFDIAAPLHHQDEELHVFPLLLAQGAPSVVAVVQQLQHDHVCMAADWAAARGALQALAEGAAAGFGPEDEARLDQFAQRYQQHIQAEEGTAYPCAQALLAQGDLHAMGLEMAARRRVG
;
A
#
# COMPACT_ATOMS: atom_id res chain seq x y z
N MET A 1 -20.47 -9.95 30.93
CA MET A 1 -20.79 -9.24 29.67
C MET A 1 -19.47 -8.75 29.10
N ALA A 2 -18.92 -9.44 28.09
CA ALA A 2 -17.66 -9.06 27.46
C ALA A 2 -17.98 -8.14 26.27
N THR A 3 -17.43 -6.93 26.30
CA THR A 3 -17.57 -5.91 25.26
C THR A 3 -16.68 -6.28 24.07
N SER A 4 -17.29 -6.61 22.94
CA SER A 4 -16.62 -6.74 21.65
C SER A 4 -16.07 -5.37 21.25
N ALA A 5 -14.74 -5.21 21.27
CA ALA A 5 -14.09 -4.02 20.76
C ALA A 5 -14.06 -4.11 19.23
N GLY A 6 -15.08 -3.56 18.59
CA GLY A 6 -15.17 -3.47 17.13
C GLY A 6 -14.00 -2.65 16.57
N LEU A 7 -13.40 -3.14 15.49
CA LEU A 7 -12.36 -2.44 14.75
C LEU A 7 -12.93 -1.12 14.18
N PRO A 8 -12.35 0.04 14.51
CA PRO A 8 -12.89 1.32 14.06
C PRO A 8 -12.70 1.50 12.54
N GLY A 9 -13.76 1.93 11.87
CA GLY A 9 -13.75 2.30 10.45
C GLY A 9 -13.04 3.62 10.18
N PHE A 10 -12.45 3.71 8.98
CA PHE A 10 -11.53 4.77 8.55
C PHE A 10 -12.24 6.09 8.21
N ASN A 11 -11.85 7.20 8.85
CA ASN A 11 -12.16 8.57 8.41
C ASN A 11 -10.92 9.45 8.57
N THR A 12 -10.22 9.72 7.46
CA THR A 12 -9.10 10.67 7.37
C THR A 12 -9.51 11.85 6.48
N PRO A 13 -9.24 13.11 6.85
CA PRO A 13 -9.57 14.27 6.02
C PRO A 13 -8.91 14.18 4.64
N ALA A 14 -9.65 14.60 3.60
CA ALA A 14 -9.20 14.55 2.23
C ALA A 14 -8.12 15.59 1.98
N VAL A 15 -6.85 15.17 1.96
CA VAL A 15 -5.80 15.91 1.27
C VAL A 15 -6.24 16.06 -0.19
N GLY A 16 -6.24 17.29 -0.70
CA GLY A 16 -6.64 17.58 -2.08
C GLY A 16 -5.49 17.31 -3.07
N PHE A 17 -5.83 17.13 -4.35
CA PHE A 17 -4.85 16.87 -5.42
C PHE A 17 -3.93 18.07 -5.74
N GLU A 18 -4.17 19.24 -5.12
CA GLU A 18 -3.28 20.41 -5.19
C GLU A 18 -1.93 20.19 -4.47
N GLN A 19 -1.81 19.11 -3.68
CA GLN A 19 -0.59 18.70 -2.99
C GLN A 19 -0.30 17.22 -3.30
N PRO A 20 0.24 16.90 -4.49
CA PRO A 20 0.36 15.52 -4.97
C PRO A 20 1.22 14.63 -4.05
N PHE A 21 2.31 15.15 -3.48
CA PHE A 21 3.14 14.39 -2.53
C PHE A 21 2.42 14.13 -1.20
N ALA A 22 1.68 15.10 -0.66
CA ALA A 22 0.87 14.87 0.52
C ALA A 22 -0.26 13.84 0.27
N MET A 23 -0.75 13.74 -0.98
CA MET A 23 -1.68 12.68 -1.38
C MET A 23 -0.99 11.31 -1.44
N LEU A 24 0.24 11.24 -1.96
CA LEU A 24 1.03 10.01 -1.98
C LEU A 24 1.35 9.52 -0.56
N GLU A 25 1.81 10.41 0.33
CA GLU A 25 2.02 10.13 1.75
C GLU A 25 0.71 9.68 2.44
N ALA A 26 -0.43 10.33 2.13
CA ALA A 26 -1.72 9.89 2.65
C ALA A 26 -2.14 8.51 2.11
N CYS A 27 -1.63 8.07 0.94
CA CYS A 27 -1.77 6.70 0.47
C CYS A 27 -0.87 5.76 1.28
N HIS A 28 0.37 6.13 1.59
CA HIS A 28 1.24 5.35 2.48
C HIS A 28 0.63 5.15 3.86
N GLU A 29 0.06 6.18 4.48
CA GLU A 29 -0.64 6.00 5.75
C GLU A 29 -1.78 4.96 5.66
N ARG A 30 -2.48 4.90 4.52
CA ARG A 30 -3.53 3.88 4.30
C ARG A 30 -2.93 2.49 4.10
N VAL A 31 -1.80 2.38 3.40
CA VAL A 31 -1.03 1.13 3.29
C VAL A 31 -0.65 0.65 4.69
N GLU A 32 -0.01 1.48 5.49
CA GLU A 32 0.46 1.13 6.84
C GLU A 32 -0.69 0.73 7.77
N ARG A 33 -1.82 1.44 7.72
CA ARG A 33 -3.03 1.08 8.46
C ARG A 33 -3.57 -0.28 8.03
N THR A 34 -3.53 -0.59 6.73
CA THR A 34 -3.99 -1.88 6.19
C THR A 34 -3.04 -3.02 6.56
N LEU A 35 -1.72 -2.79 6.55
CA LEU A 35 -0.72 -3.75 7.03
C LEU A 35 -0.87 -4.01 8.53
N THR A 36 -1.16 -2.96 9.31
CA THR A 36 -1.47 -3.09 10.74
C THR A 36 -2.74 -3.93 10.96
N LEU A 37 -3.79 -3.72 10.14
CA LEU A 37 -4.99 -4.55 10.16
C LEU A 37 -4.66 -6.02 9.85
N LEU A 38 -3.83 -6.27 8.83
CA LEU A 38 -3.38 -7.62 8.48
C LEU A 38 -2.63 -8.30 9.64
N GLN A 39 -1.70 -7.60 10.30
CA GLN A 39 -1.00 -8.13 11.48
C GLN A 39 -1.97 -8.49 12.61
N ARG A 40 -2.93 -7.61 12.91
CA ARG A 40 -3.96 -7.86 13.93
C ARG A 40 -4.86 -9.04 13.56
N LEU A 41 -5.23 -9.16 12.29
CA LEU A 41 -6.02 -10.29 11.78
C LEU A 41 -5.28 -11.61 12.00
N ARG A 42 -4.00 -11.69 11.66
CA ARG A 42 -3.16 -12.88 11.84
C ARG A 42 -3.06 -13.30 13.31
N ALA A 43 -2.87 -12.33 14.22
CA ALA A 43 -2.89 -12.60 15.65
C ALA A 43 -4.27 -13.07 16.13
N TYR A 44 -5.34 -12.40 15.66
CA TYR A 44 -6.72 -12.71 16.04
C TYR A 44 -7.11 -14.15 15.70
N VAL A 45 -6.87 -14.60 14.46
CA VAL A 45 -7.25 -15.97 14.03
C VAL A 45 -6.39 -17.06 14.66
N ARG A 46 -5.23 -16.72 15.23
CA ARG A 46 -4.38 -17.66 15.97
C ARG A 46 -4.91 -17.94 17.37
N GLU A 47 -5.47 -16.92 18.01
CA GLU A 47 -5.94 -16.98 19.41
C GLU A 47 -7.44 -17.25 19.52
N GLN A 48 -8.21 -16.85 18.50
CA GLN A 48 -9.67 -16.86 18.48
C GLN A 48 -10.17 -17.64 17.26
N ALA A 49 -11.40 -17.36 16.80
CA ALA A 49 -12.02 -18.03 15.68
C ALA A 49 -11.99 -17.17 14.41
N ALA A 50 -12.00 -17.82 13.25
CA ALA A 50 -12.28 -17.20 11.94
C ALA A 50 -13.76 -16.81 11.79
N ASP A 51 -14.25 -16.00 12.72
CA ASP A 51 -15.61 -15.49 12.78
C ASP A 51 -15.85 -14.35 11.78
N GLU A 52 -17.03 -13.74 11.83
CA GLU A 52 -17.40 -12.70 10.87
C GLU A 52 -16.51 -11.46 10.95
N ALA A 53 -15.96 -11.13 12.13
CA ALA A 53 -15.05 -10.01 12.28
C ALA A 53 -13.72 -10.29 11.56
N ALA A 54 -13.16 -11.49 11.72
CA ALA A 54 -11.96 -11.91 10.99
C ALA A 54 -12.17 -11.91 9.47
N ARG A 55 -13.33 -12.42 9.02
CA ARG A 55 -13.70 -12.46 7.59
C ARG A 55 -13.84 -11.05 7.00
N GLN A 56 -14.45 -10.13 7.73
CA GLN A 56 -14.58 -8.75 7.30
C GLN A 56 -13.22 -8.05 7.20
N ALA A 57 -12.35 -8.24 8.20
CA ALA A 57 -10.98 -7.71 8.15
C ALA A 57 -10.20 -8.25 6.94
N ALA A 58 -10.33 -9.54 6.61
CA ALA A 58 -9.72 -10.13 5.42
C ALA A 58 -10.23 -9.47 4.12
N ARG A 59 -11.55 -9.23 4.01
CA ARG A 59 -12.15 -8.53 2.85
C ARG A 59 -11.65 -7.10 2.71
N ASP A 60 -11.47 -6.38 3.82
CA ASP A 60 -10.96 -5.01 3.79
C ASP A 60 -9.48 -4.96 3.34
N VAL A 61 -8.65 -5.89 3.81
CA VAL A 61 -7.26 -6.04 3.34
C VAL A 61 -7.23 -6.36 1.84
N LEU A 62 -8.02 -7.35 1.39
CA LEU A 62 -8.13 -7.75 -0.01
C LEU A 62 -8.52 -6.56 -0.90
N ARG A 63 -9.61 -5.85 -0.55
CA ARG A 63 -10.13 -4.72 -1.32
C ARG A 63 -9.08 -3.61 -1.48
N TYR A 64 -8.31 -3.33 -0.43
CA TYR A 64 -7.30 -2.28 -0.48
C TYR A 64 -6.17 -2.63 -1.45
N PHE A 65 -5.56 -3.81 -1.31
CA PHE A 65 -4.41 -4.20 -2.13
C PHE A 65 -4.79 -4.61 -3.56
N ASP A 66 -6.01 -5.06 -3.81
CA ASP A 66 -6.49 -5.35 -5.17
C ASP A 66 -6.74 -4.09 -6.01
N ILE A 67 -7.07 -2.95 -5.37
CA ILE A 67 -7.56 -1.75 -6.09
C ILE A 67 -6.66 -0.53 -5.85
N ALA A 68 -6.43 -0.16 -4.59
CA ALA A 68 -5.82 1.13 -4.26
C ALA A 68 -4.31 1.14 -4.48
N ALA A 69 -3.62 0.05 -4.08
CA ALA A 69 -2.17 -0.06 -4.19
C ALA A 69 -1.66 0.04 -5.65
N PRO A 70 -2.25 -0.66 -6.65
CA PRO A 70 -1.81 -0.53 -8.04
C PRO A 70 -1.92 0.90 -8.60
N LEU A 71 -2.96 1.65 -8.21
CA LEU A 71 -3.15 3.04 -8.66
C LEU A 71 -2.12 3.99 -8.07
N HIS A 72 -1.66 3.72 -6.86
CA HIS A 72 -0.61 4.48 -6.20
C HIS A 72 0.75 4.27 -6.90
N HIS A 73 1.16 3.01 -7.09
CA HIS A 73 2.39 2.70 -7.84
C HIS A 73 2.36 3.31 -9.25
N GLN A 74 1.19 3.29 -9.90
CA GLN A 74 1.05 3.89 -11.23
C GLN A 74 1.32 5.40 -11.24
N ASP A 75 1.01 6.14 -10.18
CA ASP A 75 1.33 7.57 -10.14
C ASP A 75 2.83 7.82 -10.02
N GLU A 76 3.53 6.99 -9.26
CA GLU A 76 4.98 7.12 -9.09
C GLU A 76 5.72 6.81 -10.39
N GLU A 77 5.33 5.71 -11.05
CA GLU A 77 5.87 5.28 -12.34
C GLU A 77 5.66 6.32 -13.45
N LEU A 78 4.63 7.17 -13.34
CA LEU A 78 4.32 8.20 -14.33
C LEU A 78 4.89 9.57 -13.99
N HIS A 79 4.95 9.93 -12.71
CA HIS A 79 5.19 11.32 -12.31
C HIS A 79 6.45 11.51 -11.46
N VAL A 80 6.88 10.50 -10.71
CA VAL A 80 8.01 10.62 -9.78
C VAL A 80 9.26 10.00 -10.40
N PHE A 81 9.18 8.73 -10.78
CA PHE A 81 10.33 7.95 -11.22
C PHE A 81 10.95 8.43 -12.54
N PRO A 82 10.16 8.78 -13.60
CA PRO A 82 10.75 9.24 -14.85
C PRO A 82 11.60 10.50 -14.69
N LEU A 83 11.18 11.44 -13.84
CA LEU A 83 11.93 12.65 -13.56
C LEU A 83 13.26 12.34 -12.88
N LEU A 84 13.23 11.50 -11.84
CA LEU A 84 14.41 11.11 -11.08
C LEU A 84 15.39 10.28 -11.91
N LEU A 85 14.91 9.42 -12.80
CA LEU A 85 15.76 8.68 -13.73
C LEU A 85 16.48 9.60 -14.72
N ALA A 86 15.81 10.67 -15.17
CA ALA A 86 16.36 11.61 -16.14
C ALA A 86 17.32 12.64 -15.52
N GLN A 87 17.04 13.11 -14.31
CA GLN A 87 17.71 14.27 -13.71
C GLN A 87 18.31 14.03 -12.32
N GLY A 88 18.07 12.87 -11.72
CA GLY A 88 18.58 12.52 -10.39
C GLY A 88 20.08 12.23 -10.39
N ALA A 89 20.70 12.39 -9.22
CA ALA A 89 22.07 11.92 -8.99
C ALA A 89 22.15 10.38 -9.14
N PRO A 90 23.32 9.80 -9.49
CA PRO A 90 23.44 8.35 -9.68
C PRO A 90 22.94 7.48 -8.52
N SER A 91 23.10 7.96 -7.27
CA SER A 91 22.57 7.27 -6.09
C SER A 91 21.04 7.25 -6.03
N VAL A 92 20.38 8.34 -6.46
CA VAL A 92 18.92 8.43 -6.53
C VAL A 92 18.37 7.57 -7.66
N VAL A 93 19.04 7.56 -8.81
CA VAL A 93 18.70 6.67 -9.94
C VAL A 93 18.72 5.20 -9.50
N ALA A 94 19.73 4.79 -8.73
CA ALA A 94 19.80 3.43 -8.19
C ALA A 94 18.64 3.11 -7.24
N VAL A 95 18.23 4.07 -6.39
CA VAL A 95 17.04 3.90 -5.53
C VAL A 95 15.78 3.73 -6.38
N VAL A 96 15.59 4.53 -7.42
CA VAL A 96 14.41 4.41 -8.29
C VAL A 96 14.36 3.06 -9.01
N GLN A 97 15.50 2.58 -9.52
CA GLN A 97 15.56 1.24 -10.14
C GLN A 97 15.21 0.13 -9.14
N GLN A 98 15.63 0.27 -7.88
CA GLN A 98 15.23 -0.63 -6.80
C GLN A 98 13.73 -0.55 -6.53
N LEU A 99 13.14 0.65 -6.45
CA LEU A 99 11.71 0.85 -6.23
C LEU A 99 10.87 0.23 -7.36
N GLN A 100 11.25 0.43 -8.62
CA GLN A 100 10.59 -0.21 -9.76
C GLN A 100 10.67 -1.73 -9.71
N HIS A 101 11.81 -2.28 -9.27
CA HIS A 101 11.94 -3.72 -9.04
C HIS A 101 11.05 -4.20 -7.87
N ASP A 102 10.95 -3.39 -6.81
CA ASP A 102 10.09 -3.68 -5.68
C ASP A 102 8.62 -3.69 -6.09
N HIS A 103 8.13 -2.79 -6.94
CA HIS A 103 6.76 -2.84 -7.47
C HIS A 103 6.43 -4.20 -8.11
N VAL A 104 7.35 -4.76 -8.90
CA VAL A 104 7.18 -6.09 -9.50
C VAL A 104 7.14 -7.17 -8.44
N CYS A 105 8.06 -7.12 -7.47
CA CYS A 105 8.10 -8.08 -6.38
C CYS A 105 6.87 -7.99 -5.47
N MET A 106 6.37 -6.79 -5.19
CA MET A 106 5.17 -6.54 -4.38
C MET A 106 3.92 -7.13 -5.04
N ALA A 107 3.80 -6.99 -6.37
CA ALA A 107 2.72 -7.63 -7.11
C ALA A 107 2.79 -9.16 -7.03
N ALA A 108 3.99 -9.73 -7.13
CA ALA A 108 4.20 -11.18 -6.99
C ALA A 108 3.93 -11.68 -5.56
N ASP A 109 4.42 -10.97 -4.55
CA ASP A 109 4.20 -11.27 -3.13
C ASP A 109 2.70 -11.21 -2.80
N TRP A 110 2.00 -10.19 -3.30
CA TRP A 110 0.54 -10.09 -3.16
C TRP A 110 -0.16 -11.28 -3.80
N ALA A 111 0.16 -11.62 -5.05
CA ALA A 111 -0.45 -12.77 -5.73
C ALA A 111 -0.27 -14.09 -4.95
N ALA A 112 0.89 -14.28 -4.31
CA ALA A 112 1.18 -15.45 -3.48
C ALA A 112 0.42 -15.47 -2.14
N ALA A 113 0.24 -14.30 -1.51
CA ALA A 113 -0.41 -14.16 -0.20
C ALA A 113 -1.95 -14.08 -0.29
N ARG A 114 -2.48 -13.54 -1.39
CA ARG A 114 -3.91 -13.22 -1.60
C ARG A 114 -4.83 -14.42 -1.38
N GLY A 115 -4.41 -15.62 -1.83
CA GLY A 115 -5.24 -16.83 -1.75
C GLY A 115 -5.64 -17.20 -0.33
N ALA A 116 -4.74 -17.04 0.64
CA ALA A 116 -5.00 -17.36 2.04
C ALA A 116 -6.04 -16.40 2.65
N LEU A 117 -5.91 -15.11 2.35
CA LEU A 117 -6.88 -14.09 2.79
C LEU A 117 -8.26 -14.32 2.15
N GLN A 118 -8.31 -14.72 0.89
CA GLN A 118 -9.56 -15.06 0.21
C GLN A 118 -10.24 -16.26 0.87
N ALA A 119 -9.50 -17.34 1.14
CA ALA A 119 -10.03 -18.52 1.81
C ALA A 119 -10.56 -18.20 3.21
N LEU A 120 -9.87 -17.33 3.96
CA LEU A 120 -10.37 -16.84 5.25
C LEU A 120 -11.66 -16.02 5.07
N ALA A 121 -11.68 -15.07 4.14
CA ALA A 121 -12.83 -14.19 3.88
C ALA A 121 -14.10 -14.96 3.49
N GLU A 122 -13.95 -16.09 2.79
CA GLU A 122 -15.04 -16.99 2.36
C GLU A 122 -15.43 -18.01 3.44
N GLY A 123 -14.69 -18.08 4.55
CA GLY A 123 -14.88 -19.09 5.60
C GLY A 123 -14.43 -20.49 5.18
N ALA A 124 -13.64 -20.61 4.11
CA ALA A 124 -13.03 -21.86 3.65
C ALA A 124 -11.76 -22.22 4.45
N ALA A 125 -11.18 -21.26 5.17
CA ALA A 125 -10.07 -21.45 6.09
C ALA A 125 -10.42 -20.93 7.49
N ALA A 126 -9.88 -21.58 8.52
CA ALA A 126 -10.02 -21.17 9.92
C ALA A 126 -8.83 -20.36 10.47
N GLY A 127 -7.81 -20.13 9.64
CA GLY A 127 -6.56 -19.47 10.00
C GLY A 127 -5.52 -19.62 8.90
N PHE A 128 -4.27 -19.30 9.21
CA PHE A 128 -3.15 -19.30 8.26
C PHE A 128 -2.14 -20.40 8.62
N GLY A 129 -1.67 -21.15 7.61
CA GLY A 129 -0.57 -22.09 7.78
C GLY A 129 0.79 -21.39 7.83
N PRO A 130 1.88 -22.10 8.18
CA PRO A 130 3.22 -21.51 8.23
C PRO A 130 3.68 -20.85 6.93
N GLU A 131 3.29 -21.41 5.78
CA GLU A 131 3.61 -20.84 4.46
C GLU A 131 2.82 -19.57 4.17
N ASP A 132 1.54 -19.52 4.53
CA ASP A 132 0.71 -18.32 4.41
C ASP A 132 1.26 -17.20 5.30
N GLU A 133 1.62 -17.52 6.54
CA GLU A 133 2.22 -16.60 7.49
C GLU A 133 3.53 -16.00 6.93
N ALA A 134 4.40 -16.83 6.36
CA ALA A 134 5.65 -16.38 5.75
C ALA A 134 5.43 -15.45 4.55
N ARG A 135 4.45 -15.75 3.69
CA ARG A 135 4.09 -14.90 2.53
C ARG A 135 3.51 -13.56 2.97
N LEU A 136 2.65 -13.57 3.97
CA LEU A 136 2.06 -12.34 4.54
C LEU A 136 3.11 -11.47 5.23
N ASP A 137 4.09 -12.08 5.92
CA ASP A 137 5.24 -11.37 6.51
C ASP A 137 6.14 -10.75 5.43
N GLN A 138 6.51 -11.53 4.41
CA GLN A 138 7.34 -11.06 3.30
C GLN A 138 6.71 -9.83 2.61
N PHE A 139 5.41 -9.93 2.31
CA PHE A 139 4.66 -8.84 1.69
C PHE A 139 4.65 -7.57 2.55
N ALA A 140 4.38 -7.70 3.85
CA ALA A 140 4.37 -6.57 4.77
C ALA A 140 5.76 -5.93 4.93
N GLN A 141 6.81 -6.74 5.04
CA GLN A 141 8.20 -6.26 5.17
C GLN A 141 8.65 -5.51 3.91
N ARG A 142 8.29 -6.00 2.71
CA ARG A 142 8.64 -5.32 1.46
C ARG A 142 8.02 -3.94 1.39
N TYR A 143 6.73 -3.80 1.72
CA TYR A 143 6.08 -2.49 1.78
C TYR A 143 6.75 -1.52 2.74
N GLN A 144 7.14 -1.99 3.95
CA GLN A 144 7.82 -1.13 4.92
C GLN A 144 9.16 -0.58 4.40
N GLN A 145 9.95 -1.42 3.73
CA GLN A 145 11.23 -1.01 3.15
C GLN A 145 11.04 -0.07 1.96
N HIS A 146 10.03 -0.36 1.14
CA HIS A 146 9.68 0.43 -0.04
C HIS A 146 9.28 1.86 0.33
N ILE A 147 8.31 2.01 1.24
CA ILE A 147 7.83 3.33 1.72
C ILE A 147 8.98 4.15 2.33
N GLN A 148 9.89 3.50 3.08
CA GLN A 148 11.06 4.20 3.65
C GLN A 148 12.00 4.77 2.58
N ALA A 149 12.20 4.04 1.48
CA ALA A 149 13.03 4.51 0.37
C ALA A 149 12.34 5.63 -0.43
N GLU A 150 11.02 5.57 -0.55
CA GLU A 150 10.23 6.61 -1.22
C GLU A 150 10.24 7.91 -0.44
N GLU A 151 9.76 7.89 0.80
CA GLU A 151 9.65 9.09 1.65
C GLU A 151 11.02 9.62 2.09
N GLY A 152 11.99 8.72 2.31
CA GLY A 152 13.33 9.08 2.75
C GLY A 152 14.25 9.57 1.64
N THR A 153 13.94 9.31 0.37
CA THR A 153 14.84 9.66 -0.75
C THR A 153 14.10 10.08 -2.01
N ALA A 154 13.24 9.24 -2.58
CA ALA A 154 12.65 9.53 -3.89
C ALA A 154 11.80 10.81 -3.87
N TYR A 155 10.90 10.95 -2.89
CA TYR A 155 9.99 12.10 -2.82
C TYR A 155 10.73 13.42 -2.57
N PRO A 156 11.62 13.55 -1.57
CA PRO A 156 12.39 14.79 -1.38
C PRO A 156 13.20 15.18 -2.62
N CYS A 157 13.82 14.20 -3.30
CA CYS A 157 14.58 14.47 -4.51
C CYS A 157 13.69 14.90 -5.68
N ALA A 158 12.50 14.30 -5.84
CA ALA A 158 11.57 14.68 -6.90
C ALA A 158 11.00 16.09 -6.65
N GLN A 159 10.62 16.39 -5.41
CA GLN A 159 10.14 17.70 -5.00
C GLN A 159 11.19 18.80 -5.23
N ALA A 160 12.47 18.51 -5.06
CA ALA A 160 13.56 19.46 -5.32
C ALA A 160 13.77 19.77 -6.81
N LEU A 161 13.30 18.90 -7.71
CA LEU A 161 13.44 19.04 -9.16
C LEU A 161 12.18 19.57 -9.85
N LEU A 162 11.00 19.37 -9.26
CA LEU A 162 9.72 19.74 -9.87
C LEU A 162 9.45 21.25 -9.81
N ALA A 163 9.05 21.83 -10.94
CA ALA A 163 8.48 23.18 -10.96
C ALA A 163 7.02 23.16 -10.49
N GLN A 164 6.52 24.31 -10.01
CA GLN A 164 5.14 24.43 -9.52
C GLN A 164 4.08 24.09 -10.57
N GLY A 165 4.32 24.38 -11.85
CA GLY A 165 3.41 24.02 -12.94
C GLY A 165 3.28 22.51 -13.14
N ASP A 166 4.39 21.77 -12.97
CA ASP A 166 4.42 20.32 -13.13
C ASP A 166 3.71 19.60 -11.97
N LEU A 167 3.81 20.16 -10.75
CA LEU A 167 3.07 19.66 -9.58
C LEU A 167 1.55 19.73 -9.76
N HIS A 168 1.04 20.82 -10.33
CA HIS A 168 -0.39 20.97 -10.57
C HIS A 168 -0.89 19.98 -11.63
N ALA A 169 -0.14 19.80 -12.73
CA ALA A 169 -0.48 18.83 -13.77
C ALA A 169 -0.52 17.40 -13.22
N MET A 170 0.50 17.00 -12.45
CA MET A 170 0.56 15.72 -11.74
C MET A 170 -0.71 15.50 -10.89
N GLY A 171 -1.09 16.48 -10.06
CA GLY A 171 -2.28 16.39 -9.23
C GLY A 171 -3.57 16.12 -10.01
N LEU A 172 -3.79 16.84 -11.12
CA LEU A 172 -4.97 16.66 -11.98
C LEU A 172 -5.03 15.26 -12.60
N GLU A 173 -3.90 14.73 -13.04
CA GLU A 173 -3.81 13.39 -13.64
C GLU A 173 -4.04 12.29 -12.59
N MET A 174 -3.43 12.42 -11.41
CA MET A 174 -3.69 11.54 -10.26
C MET A 174 -5.19 11.53 -9.90
N ALA A 175 -5.85 12.69 -9.90
CA ALA A 175 -7.28 12.81 -9.63
C ALA A 175 -8.14 12.12 -10.68
N ALA A 176 -7.80 12.33 -11.96
CA ALA A 176 -8.52 11.72 -13.07
C ALA A 176 -8.49 10.19 -12.97
N ARG A 177 -7.34 9.61 -12.61
CA ARG A 177 -7.16 8.15 -12.45
C ARG A 177 -8.12 7.52 -11.44
N ARG A 178 -8.54 8.25 -10.40
CA ARG A 178 -9.51 7.77 -9.40
C ARG A 178 -10.98 8.03 -9.77
N ARG A 179 -11.26 8.81 -10.81
CA ARG A 179 -12.65 9.09 -11.26
C ARG A 179 -13.19 8.03 -12.24
N VAL A 180 -12.33 7.17 -12.78
CA VAL A 180 -12.67 6.20 -13.83
C VAL A 180 -12.80 4.77 -13.26
N GLY A 181 -12.78 4.61 -11.94
CA GLY A 181 -12.92 3.33 -11.22
C GLY A 181 -14.25 3.19 -10.48
#